data_AF-K2EPE2-F1
#
_entry.id   AF-K2EPE2-F1
#
_cell.length_a   1.000
_cell.length_b   1.000
_cell.length_c   1.000
_cell.angle_alpha   90.00
_cell.angle_beta   90.00
_cell.angle_gamma   90.00
#
_symmetry.space_group_name_H-M   'P 1'
#
loop_
_entity.id
_entity.type
_entity.pdbx_description
1 polymer ?
#
loop_
_entity_poly.entity_id
_entity_poly.type
_entity_poly.pdbx_seq_one_letter_code
_entity_poly.pdbx_strand_id
1 'polypeptide(L)'
;MEIQNIKTLKSCPRFMRCNVPICPLDECMKMRVYVEGDPRCTLSKSRRKHLGHGLPWRGLFPKELSGLNIWSKQSSESKAKVLRNLVPKRSKSSFTLSPQNDGGKDGR
;
A
#
# COMPACT_ATOMS: atom_id res chain seq x y z
N MET A 1 13.56 25.15 -12.84
CA MET A 1 12.31 24.35 -12.89
C MET A 1 11.61 24.52 -11.56
N GLU A 2 10.56 25.33 -11.56
CA GLU A 2 9.74 25.56 -10.37
C GLU A 2 8.76 24.38 -10.21
N ILE A 3 8.71 23.77 -9.03
CA ILE A 3 7.82 22.64 -8.76
C ILE A 3 6.40 23.18 -8.63
N GLN A 4 5.59 23.04 -9.67
CA GLN A 4 4.24 23.63 -9.75
C GLN A 4 3.27 23.11 -8.67
N ASN A 5 3.60 22.00 -8.02
CA ASN A 5 2.75 21.38 -7.00
C ASN A 5 3.34 21.37 -5.57
N ILE A 6 4.18 22.36 -5.25
CA ILE A 6 4.77 22.54 -3.90
C ILE A 6 3.71 22.48 -2.78
N LYS A 7 2.50 22.99 -2.99
CA LYS A 7 1.42 22.95 -1.99
C LYS A 7 1.03 21.51 -1.61
N THR A 8 0.92 20.62 -2.61
CA THR A 8 0.61 19.21 -2.40
C THR A 8 1.76 18.49 -1.69
N LEU A 9 3.00 18.79 -2.08
CA LEU A 9 4.18 18.25 -1.42
C LEU A 9 4.30 18.71 0.03
N LYS A 10 4.09 20.01 0.32
CA LYS A 10 4.08 20.58 1.68
C LYS A 10 3.02 19.96 2.59
N SER A 11 1.92 19.47 2.01
CA SER A 11 0.86 18.78 2.74
C SER A 11 1.24 17.34 3.12
N CYS A 12 2.34 16.80 2.57
CA CYS A 12 2.86 15.49 2.95
C CYS A 12 3.47 15.56 4.35
N PRO A 13 3.10 14.65 5.28
CA PRO A 13 3.65 14.65 6.65
C PRO A 13 5.16 14.38 6.69
N ARG A 14 5.76 13.94 5.58
CA ARG A 14 7.19 13.65 5.49
C ARG A 14 7.97 14.70 4.71
N PHE A 15 7.32 15.75 4.20
CA PHE A 15 7.91 16.72 3.26
C PHE A 15 9.32 17.19 3.67
N MET A 16 9.49 17.61 4.92
CA MET A 16 10.75 18.19 5.42
C MET A 16 11.90 17.17 5.57
N ARG A 17 11.61 15.86 5.55
CA ARG A 17 12.60 14.79 5.78
C ARG A 17 12.62 13.74 4.66
N CYS A 18 11.82 13.93 3.61
CA CYS A 18 11.67 12.93 2.57
C CYS A 18 12.81 13.08 1.56
N ASN A 19 13.56 12.00 1.36
CA ASN A 19 14.69 11.91 0.43
C ASN A 19 14.39 10.99 -0.75
N VAL A 20 13.11 10.69 -1.03
CA VAL A 20 12.77 9.78 -2.12
C VAL A 20 12.91 10.50 -3.47
N PRO A 21 13.67 9.94 -4.43
CA PRO A 21 13.92 10.62 -5.70
C PRO A 21 12.69 10.58 -6.60
N ILE A 22 11.89 9.50 -6.50
CA ILE A 22 10.60 9.38 -7.19
C ILE A 22 9.47 9.48 -6.17
N CYS A 23 8.83 10.65 -6.14
CA CYS A 23 7.64 10.89 -5.33
C CYS A 23 6.38 10.87 -6.19
N PRO A 24 5.35 10.07 -5.85
CA PRO A 24 4.08 10.06 -6.57
C PRO A 24 3.21 11.30 -6.31
N LEU A 25 3.63 12.16 -5.38
CA LEU A 25 3.08 13.50 -5.18
C LEU A 25 3.89 14.57 -5.92
N ASP A 26 4.93 14.22 -6.68
CA ASP A 26 5.64 15.15 -7.57
C ASP A 26 4.98 15.11 -8.96
N GLU A 27 4.59 16.26 -9.49
CA GLU A 27 3.99 16.38 -10.82
C GLU A 27 5.00 16.05 -11.92
N CYS A 28 6.27 16.37 -11.67
CA CYS A 28 7.39 16.09 -12.55
C CYS A 28 7.98 14.69 -12.32
N MET A 29 7.28 13.78 -11.63
CA MET A 29 7.75 12.42 -11.31
C MET A 29 8.34 11.68 -12.52
N LYS A 30 7.77 11.87 -13.72
CA LYS A 30 8.26 11.26 -14.97
C LYS A 30 9.66 11.70 -15.41
N MET A 31 10.07 12.90 -15.00
CA MET A 31 11.38 13.47 -15.32
C MET A 31 12.43 13.12 -14.26
N ARG A 32 12.03 12.49 -13.14
CA ARG A 32 12.94 12.06 -12.09
C ARG A 32 13.61 10.75 -12.48
N VAL A 33 14.90 10.66 -12.17
CA VAL A 33 15.69 9.44 -12.36
C VAL A 33 15.64 8.63 -11.07
N TYR A 34 15.50 7.31 -11.21
CA TYR A 34 15.68 6.35 -10.15
C TYR A 34 16.94 5.56 -10.42
N VAL A 35 17.76 5.42 -9.40
CA VAL A 35 18.92 4.53 -9.38
C VAL A 35 18.57 3.33 -8.51
N GLU A 36 19.07 2.16 -8.89
CA GLU A 36 18.86 0.95 -8.08
C GLU A 36 19.43 1.15 -6.66
N GLY A 37 18.62 0.82 -5.65
CA GLY A 37 18.93 1.07 -4.24
C GLY A 37 18.29 2.34 -3.66
N ASP A 38 17.76 3.23 -4.51
CA ASP A 38 17.12 4.45 -4.02
C ASP A 38 15.89 4.16 -3.13
N PRO A 39 15.69 4.98 -2.07
CA PRO A 39 14.58 4.79 -1.17
C PRO A 39 13.25 5.03 -1.88
N ARG A 40 12.30 4.11 -1.67
CA ARG A 40 10.94 4.23 -2.18
C ARG A 40 10.05 4.99 -1.20
N CYS A 41 9.04 5.67 -1.72
CA CYS A 41 8.03 6.32 -0.89
C CYS A 41 7.29 5.27 -0.03
N THR A 42 7.47 5.33 1.28
CA THR A 42 6.79 4.44 2.25
C THR A 42 5.46 5.02 2.76
N LEU A 43 4.94 6.08 2.15
CA LEU A 43 3.64 6.65 2.53
C LEU A 43 2.54 5.75 1.95
N SER A 44 1.52 5.44 2.77
CA SER A 44 0.47 4.51 2.38
C SER A 44 -0.25 4.97 1.11
N LYS A 45 -0.62 4.02 0.25
CA LYS A 45 -1.29 4.29 -1.03
C LYS A 45 -2.55 5.13 -0.85
N SER A 46 -3.34 4.85 0.18
CA SER A 46 -4.56 5.62 0.51
C SER A 46 -4.23 7.09 0.81
N ARG A 47 -3.23 7.33 1.67
CA ARG A 47 -2.83 8.70 2.03
C ARG A 47 -2.27 9.46 0.84
N ARG A 48 -1.44 8.82 0.01
CA ARG A 48 -0.94 9.42 -1.22
C ARG A 48 -2.08 9.79 -2.18
N LYS A 49 -3.05 8.89 -2.36
CA LYS A 49 -4.21 9.13 -3.23
C LYS A 49 -5.05 10.32 -2.77
N HIS A 50 -5.24 10.45 -1.45
CA HIS A 50 -5.96 11.57 -0.86
C HIS A 50 -5.24 12.90 -1.10
N LEU A 51 -3.94 12.98 -0.79
CA LEU A 51 -3.14 14.20 -0.99
C LEU A 51 -3.01 14.57 -2.46
N GLY A 52 -2.79 13.58 -3.32
CA GLY A 52 -2.51 13.78 -4.73
C GLY A 52 -3.73 13.86 -5.62
N HIS A 53 -4.96 13.94 -5.10
CA HIS A 53 -6.20 13.84 -5.89
C HIS A 53 -6.24 14.76 -7.14
N GLY A 54 -5.69 15.97 -7.04
CA GLY A 54 -5.62 16.95 -8.13
C GLY A 54 -4.42 16.83 -9.07
N LEU A 55 -3.53 15.85 -8.85
CA LEU A 55 -2.36 15.63 -9.70
C LEU A 55 -2.70 14.68 -10.87
N PRO A 56 -1.93 14.73 -11.98
CA PRO A 56 -2.16 13.85 -13.13
C PRO A 56 -2.23 12.36 -12.77
N TRP A 57 -1.40 11.94 -11.82
CA TRP A 57 -1.33 10.54 -11.36
C TRP A 57 -2.16 10.27 -10.11
N ARG A 58 -2.90 11.25 -9.61
CA ARG A 58 -3.75 11.15 -8.41
C ARG A 58 -2.99 10.62 -7.18
N GLY A 59 -1.71 10.94 -7.02
CA GLY A 59 -0.86 10.42 -5.94
C GLY A 59 -0.46 8.94 -6.08
N LEU A 60 -0.64 8.34 -7.24
CA LEU A 60 -0.32 6.94 -7.53
C LEU A 60 0.88 6.81 -8.46
N PHE A 61 1.60 5.70 -8.39
CA PHE A 61 2.57 5.34 -9.42
C PHE A 61 1.85 4.88 -10.70
N PRO A 62 2.48 4.98 -11.89
CA PRO A 62 1.84 4.62 -13.16
C PRO A 62 1.29 3.19 -13.16
N LYS A 63 2.04 2.22 -12.59
CA LYS A 63 1.61 0.82 -12.47
C LYS A 63 0.39 0.67 -11.55
N GLU A 64 0.32 1.45 -10.47
CA GLU A 64 -0.80 1.42 -9.54
C GLU A 64 -2.07 2.02 -10.16
N LEU A 65 -1.93 3.11 -10.92
CA LEU A 65 -3.03 3.76 -11.62
C LEU A 65 -3.57 2.85 -12.75
N SER A 66 -2.67 2.22 -13.51
CA SER A 66 -3.04 1.24 -14.54
C SER A 66 -3.83 0.07 -13.94
N GLY A 67 -3.35 -0.52 -12.85
CA GLY A 67 -4.07 -1.60 -12.15
C GLY A 67 -5.45 -1.17 -11.66
N LEU A 68 -5.59 0.07 -11.17
CA LEU A 68 -6.88 0.61 -10.73
C LEU A 68 -7.84 0.80 -11.92
N ASN A 69 -7.34 1.28 -13.06
CA ASN A 69 -8.13 1.44 -14.28
C ASN A 69 -8.62 0.08 -14.80
N ILE A 70 -7.73 -0.92 -14.87
CA ILE A 70 -8.09 -2.28 -15.26
C ILE A 70 -9.17 -2.84 -14.32
N TRP A 71 -8.97 -2.73 -13.01
CA TRP A 71 -9.95 -3.17 -12.02
C TRP A 71 -11.29 -2.45 -12.19
N SER A 72 -11.29 -1.13 -12.40
CA SER A 72 -12.53 -0.36 -12.54
C SER A 72 -13.38 -0.82 -13.73
N LYS A 73 -12.74 -1.16 -14.86
CA LYS A 73 -13.39 -1.61 -16.10
C LYS A 73 -13.92 -3.05 -16.04
N GLN A 74 -13.49 -3.87 -15.09
CA GLN A 74 -13.98 -5.25 -14.98
C GLN A 74 -15.45 -5.30 -14.56
N SER A 75 -16.16 -6.31 -15.07
CA SER A 75 -17.52 -6.64 -14.66
C SER A 75 -17.57 -7.03 -13.18
N SER A 76 -18.74 -6.87 -12.56
CA SER A 76 -19.02 -7.32 -11.18
C SER A 76 -18.68 -8.81 -11.00
N GLU A 77 -19.03 -9.63 -11.99
CA GLU A 77 -18.78 -11.07 -11.97
C GLU A 77 -17.28 -11.41 -11.97
N SER A 78 -16.50 -10.74 -12.82
CA SER A 78 -15.04 -10.92 -12.90
C SER A 78 -14.37 -10.49 -11.59
N LYS A 79 -14.78 -9.36 -11.02
CA LYS A 79 -14.33 -8.89 -9.71
C LYS A 79 -14.63 -9.91 -8.61
N ALA A 80 -15.84 -10.46 -8.57
CA ALA A 80 -16.23 -11.48 -7.61
C ALA A 80 -15.41 -12.78 -7.74
N LYS A 81 -15.06 -13.18 -8.97
CA LYS A 81 -14.18 -14.34 -9.22
C LYS A 81 -12.77 -14.10 -8.66
N VAL A 82 -12.20 -12.92 -8.90
CA VAL A 82 -10.87 -12.56 -8.36
C VAL A 82 -10.89 -12.52 -6.84
N LEU A 83 -11.91 -11.89 -6.23
CA LEU A 83 -12.04 -11.82 -4.77
C LEU A 83 -12.17 -13.22 -4.14
N ARG A 84 -12.95 -14.11 -4.75
CA ARG A 84 -13.05 -15.52 -4.30
C ARG A 84 -11.71 -16.24 -4.29
N ASN A 85 -10.84 -15.95 -5.27
CA ASN A 85 -9.52 -16.55 -5.36
C ASN A 85 -8.48 -15.89 -4.43
N LEU A 86 -8.71 -14.64 -4.00
CA LEU A 86 -7.82 -13.88 -3.11
C LEU A 86 -8.08 -14.16 -1.62
N VAL A 87 -9.26 -14.64 -1.25
CA VAL A 87 -9.51 -15.09 0.12
C VAL A 87 -8.55 -16.26 0.36
N PRO A 88 -7.54 -16.12 1.25
CA PRO A 88 -6.72 -17.26 1.58
C PRO A 88 -7.69 -18.35 2.05
N LYS A 89 -7.56 -19.57 1.50
CA LYS A 89 -8.17 -20.75 2.11
C LYS A 89 -7.63 -20.73 3.54
N ARG A 90 -8.40 -20.15 4.46
CA ARG A 90 -8.06 -20.01 5.86
C ARG A 90 -8.11 -21.44 6.36
N SER A 91 -7.00 -22.17 6.18
CA SER A 91 -6.79 -23.45 6.81
C SER A 91 -7.09 -23.17 8.27
N LYS A 92 -8.16 -23.80 8.76
CA LYS A 92 -8.54 -23.76 10.15
C LYS A 92 -7.29 -24.20 10.90
N SER A 93 -6.51 -23.26 11.43
CA SER A 93 -5.44 -23.59 12.35
C SER A 93 -6.17 -24.14 13.56
N SER A 94 -6.21 -25.47 13.67
CA SER A 94 -6.69 -26.15 14.86
C SER A 94 -5.77 -25.73 15.98
N PHE A 95 -6.21 -24.74 16.77
CA PHE A 95 -5.60 -24.41 18.04
C PHE A 95 -5.92 -25.58 18.97
N THR A 96 -5.13 -26.65 18.90
CA THR A 96 -5.18 -27.73 19.88
C THR A 96 -4.58 -27.18 21.16
N LEU A 97 -5.45 -26.79 22.10
CA LEU A 97 -5.08 -26.63 23.49
C LEU A 97 -4.60 -28.00 23.98
N SER A 98 -3.28 -28.16 24.15
CA SER A 98 -2.72 -29.29 24.87
C SER A 98 -3.31 -29.31 26.29
N PRO A 99 -3.82 -30.45 26.80
CA PRO A 99 -4.24 -30.54 28.18
C PRO A 99 -3.04 -30.28 29.10
N GLN A 100 -3.16 -29.30 29.98
CA GLN A 100 -2.24 -29.13 31.11
C GLN A 100 -2.48 -30.32 32.06
N ASN A 101 -1.48 -31.18 32.19
CA ASN A 101 -1.43 -32.18 33.25
C ASN A 101 -1.04 -31.42 34.53
N ASP A 102 -2.05 -30.95 35.28
CA ASP A 102 -1.83 -30.49 36.65
C ASP A 102 -1.51 -31.70 37.52
N GLY A 103 -0.26 -31.73 38.00
CA GLY A 103 0.22 -32.69 38.96
C GLY A 103 -0.53 -32.55 40.28
N GLY A 104 -1.30 -33.56 40.63
CA GLY A 104 -1.90 -33.71 41.93
C GLY A 104 -1.77 -35.14 42.40
N LYS A 105 -0.77 -35.43 43.23
CA LYS A 105 -0.81 -36.51 44.22
C LYS A 105 -0.06 -36.10 45.48
N ASP A 106 -0.84 -35.57 46.42
CA ASP A 106 -0.59 -35.68 47.86
C ASP A 106 -0.41 -37.15 48.24
N GLY A 107 0.50 -37.44 49.18
CA GLY A 107 0.74 -38.82 49.59
C GLY A 107 1.73 -39.03 50.72
N ARG A 108 1.33 -38.58 51.92
CA ARG A 108 1.66 -39.12 53.25
C ARG A 108 3.05 -38.88 53.86
#